data_AF-A0A9D4KR31-F1
#
_entry.id   AF-A0A9D4KR31-F1
#
_cell.length_a   1.000
_cell.length_b   1.000
_cell.length_c   1.000
_cell.angle_alpha   90.00
_cell.angle_beta   90.00
_cell.angle_gamma   90.00
#
_symmetry.space_group_name_H-M   'P 1'
#
loop_
_entity.id
_entity.type
_entity.pdbx_description
1 polymer ?
#
loop_
_entity_poly.entity_id
_entity_poly.type
_entity_poly.pdbx_seq_one_letter_code
_entity_poly.pdbx_strand_id
1 'polypeptide(L)' 'MRSLPVPVALAVCTYLSYVACGDLQLTVGDSTGLSQATVSRVCAQVSDILAAKVPDFVKCPAGADAALAKQELDAIAGT' A
#
# COMPACT_ATOMS: atom_id res chain seq x y z
N MET A 1 -5.70 -18.96 -21.15
CA MET A 1 -4.22 -18.84 -21.01
C MET A 1 -3.91 -18.43 -19.58
N ARG A 2 -3.27 -19.28 -18.77
CA ARG A 2 -2.81 -18.87 -17.43
C ARG A 2 -1.50 -18.10 -17.61
N SER A 3 -1.54 -16.78 -17.40
CA SER A 3 -0.32 -15.97 -17.37
C SER A 3 0.59 -16.49 -16.27
N LEU A 4 1.90 -16.55 -16.52
CA LEU A 4 2.89 -16.86 -15.48
C LEU A 4 2.67 -15.93 -14.27
N PRO A 5 2.84 -16.43 -13.03
CA PRO A 5 2.75 -15.60 -11.84
C PRO A 5 3.80 -14.47 -11.91
N VAL A 6 3.38 -13.26 -11.55
CA VAL A 6 4.26 -12.09 -11.50
C VAL A 6 5.36 -12.34 -10.46
N PRO A 7 6.66 -12.14 -10.80
CA PRO A 7 7.73 -12.25 -9.82
C PRO A 7 7.50 -11.34 -8.61
N VAL A 8 7.78 -11.83 -7.40
CA VAL A 8 7.50 -11.09 -6.15
C VAL A 8 8.17 -9.71 -6.14
N ALA A 9 9.42 -9.60 -6.56
CA ALA A 9 10.12 -8.32 -6.65
C ALA A 9 9.40 -7.33 -7.58
N LEU A 10 8.89 -7.82 -8.72
CA LEU A 10 8.14 -7.00 -9.66
C LEU A 10 6.79 -6.56 -9.07
N ALA A 11 6.12 -7.45 -8.32
CA ALA A 11 4.88 -7.13 -7.63
C ALA A 11 5.06 -6.03 -6.58
N VAL A 12 6.14 -6.09 -5.80
CA VAL A 12 6.49 -5.06 -4.81
C VAL A 12 6.81 -3.72 -5.50
N CYS A 13 7.66 -3.72 -6.53
CA CYS A 13 7.98 -2.48 -7.27
C CYS A 13 6.72 -1.86 -7.89
N THR A 14 5.85 -2.68 -8.49
CA THR A 14 4.57 -2.24 -9.07
C THR A 14 3.70 -1.54 -8.01
N TYR A 15 3.57 -2.13 -6.83
CA TYR A 15 2.79 -1.57 -5.73
C TYR A 15 3.39 -0.26 -5.20
N LEU A 16 4.71 -0.20 -5.01
CA LEU A 16 5.39 1.01 -4.55
C LEU A 16 5.25 2.17 -5.55
N SER A 17 5.37 1.89 -6.84
CA SER A 17 5.14 2.88 -7.90
C SER A 17 3.70 3.40 -7.89
N TYR A 18 2.72 2.52 -7.66
CA TYR A 18 1.33 2.93 -7.48
C TYR A 18 1.14 3.87 -6.28
N VAL A 19 1.70 3.52 -5.11
CA VAL A 19 1.59 4.36 -3.91
C VAL A 19 2.28 5.72 -4.10
N ALA A 20 3.41 5.76 -4.81
CA ALA A 20 4.16 6.99 -5.05
C ALA A 20 3.48 7.94 -6.07
N CYS A 21 2.87 7.40 -7.13
CA CYS A 21 2.30 8.20 -8.21
C CYS A 21 0.78 8.44 -8.09
N GLY A 22 0.06 7.59 -7.35
CA GLY A 22 -1.41 7.67 -7.23
C GLY A 22 -2.17 7.32 -8.51
N ASP A 23 -1.50 6.87 -9.57
CA ASP A 23 -2.11 6.47 -10.84
C ASP A 23 -1.70 5.04 -11.22
N LEU A 24 -2.71 4.22 -11.52
CA LEU A 24 -2.57 2.79 -11.86
C LEU A 24 -2.20 2.55 -13.33
N GLN A 25 -2.60 3.46 -14.23
CA GLN A 25 -2.67 3.14 -15.67
C GLN A 25 -1.49 3.66 -16.47
N LEU A 26 -1.16 4.95 -16.38
CA LEU A 26 -0.20 5.56 -17.29
C LEU A 26 1.26 5.30 -16.90
N THR A 27 1.57 5.31 -15.59
CA THR A 27 2.97 5.28 -15.16
C THR A 27 3.45 3.85 -14.86
N VAL A 28 2.61 2.99 -14.29
CA VAL A 28 3.03 1.69 -13.76
C VAL A 28 2.94 0.58 -14.80
N GLY A 29 1.90 0.55 -15.64
CA GLY A 29 1.75 -0.45 -16.70
C GLY A 29 2.85 -0.33 -17.76
N ASP A 30 3.13 0.89 -18.20
CA ASP A 30 4.15 1.18 -19.23
C ASP A 30 5.59 0.95 -18.71
N SER A 31 5.87 1.28 -17.45
CA SER A 31 7.22 1.08 -16.87
C SER A 31 7.54 -0.38 -16.50
N THR A 32 6.51 -1.20 -16.25
CA THR A 32 6.68 -2.61 -15.84
C THR A 32 6.40 -3.61 -16.97
N GLY A 33 5.81 -3.17 -18.08
CA GLY A 33 5.38 -4.03 -19.18
C GLY A 33 4.19 -4.94 -18.82
N LEU A 34 3.45 -4.62 -17.75
CA LEU A 34 2.33 -5.41 -17.27
C LEU A 34 0.99 -4.84 -17.76
N SER A 35 0.05 -5.73 -18.07
CA SER A 35 -1.33 -5.31 -18.36
C SER A 35 -1.96 -4.64 -17.13
N GLN A 36 -2.85 -3.67 -17.34
CA GLN A 36 -3.59 -3.03 -16.25
C GLN A 36 -4.32 -4.05 -15.35
N ALA A 37 -4.92 -5.09 -15.94
CA ALA A 37 -5.60 -6.15 -15.19
C ALA A 37 -4.65 -6.96 -14.30
N THR A 38 -3.35 -7.01 -14.66
CA THR A 38 -2.30 -7.61 -13.84
C THR A 38 -1.87 -6.66 -12.72
N VAL A 39 -1.63 -5.38 -13.04
CA VAL A 39 -1.26 -4.34 -12.06
C VAL A 39 -2.34 -4.23 -10.98
N SER A 40 -3.61 -4.13 -11.35
CA SER A 40 -4.73 -4.07 -10.41
C SER A 40 -4.78 -5.29 -9.48
N ARG A 41 -4.56 -6.50 -10.01
CA ARG A 41 -4.50 -7.74 -9.21
C ARG A 41 -3.33 -7.74 -8.23
N VAL A 42 -2.16 -7.31 -8.68
CA VAL A 42 -0.96 -7.17 -7.84
C VAL A 42 -1.22 -6.17 -6.72
N CYS A 43 -1.77 -5.00 -7.04
CA CYS A 43 -2.08 -3.99 -6.03
C CYS A 43 -3.07 -4.49 -4.99
N ALA A 44 -4.12 -5.20 -5.40
CA ALA A 44 -5.08 -5.82 -4.47
C ALA A 44 -4.38 -6.84 -3.56
N GLN A 45 -3.63 -7.79 -4.14
CA GLN A 45 -2.92 -8.82 -3.37
C GLN A 45 -1.92 -8.24 -2.38
N VAL A 46 -1.11 -7.26 -2.79
CA VAL A 46 -0.14 -6.64 -1.89
C VAL A 46 -0.83 -5.82 -0.81
N SER A 47 -1.94 -5.14 -1.13
CA SER A 47 -2.74 -4.42 -0.13
C SER A 47 -3.33 -5.36 0.92
N ASP A 48 -3.87 -6.52 0.51
CA ASP A 48 -4.42 -7.52 1.44
C ASP A 48 -3.36 -8.06 2.38
N ILE A 49 -2.15 -8.36 1.86
CA ILE A 49 -1.02 -8.82 2.67
C ILE A 49 -0.59 -7.75 3.68
N LEU A 50 -0.48 -6.49 3.23
CA LEU A 50 -0.13 -5.38 4.10
C LEU A 50 -1.19 -5.16 5.17
N ALA A 51 -2.48 -5.16 4.81
CA ALA A 51 -3.59 -5.03 5.74
C ALA A 51 -3.58 -6.12 6.82
N ALA A 52 -3.26 -7.37 6.44
CA ALA A 52 -3.11 -8.47 7.39
C ALA A 52 -1.93 -8.28 8.36
N LYS A 53 -0.94 -7.47 7.99
CA LYS A 53 0.23 -7.13 8.81
C LYS A 53 0.10 -5.83 9.59
N VAL A 54 -0.89 -5.00 9.29
CA VAL A 54 -1.18 -3.76 10.05
C VAL A 54 -1.26 -4.03 11.55
N PRO A 55 -1.97 -5.06 12.07
CA PRO A 55 -2.04 -5.29 13.51
C PRO A 55 -0.69 -5.63 14.17
N ASP A 56 0.26 -6.19 13.40
CA ASP A 56 1.59 -6.60 13.90
C ASP A 56 2.53 -5.38 14.08
N PHE A 57 2.34 -4.32 13.28
CA PHE A 57 3.30 -3.20 13.19
C PHE A 57 2.69 -1.82 13.47
N VAL A 58 1.39 -1.65 13.26
CA VAL A 58 0.66 -0.41 13.52
C VAL A 58 -0.11 -0.60 14.82
N LYS A 59 0.39 -0.02 15.89
CA LYS A 59 -0.41 0.14 17.11
C LYS A 59 -1.53 1.13 16.79
N CYS A 60 -2.77 0.65 16.74
CA CYS A 60 -3.93 1.50 16.83
C CYS A 60 -4.17 1.83 18.31
N PRO A 61 -3.80 3.01 18.80
CA PRO A 61 -4.01 3.37 20.20
C PRO A 61 -5.51 3.36 20.50
N ALA A 62 -5.89 2.81 21.65
CA ALA A 62 -7.27 2.71 22.10
C ALA A 62 -7.40 3.24 23.53
N GLY A 63 -8.58 3.78 23.88
CA GLY A 63 -8.83 4.32 25.22
C GLY A 63 -7.91 5.50 25.56
N ALA A 64 -7.19 5.40 26.68
CA ALA A 64 -6.31 6.47 27.17
C ALA A 64 -5.13 6.75 26.21
N ASP A 65 -4.60 5.72 25.56
CA ASP A 65 -3.51 5.87 24.59
C ASP A 65 -3.96 6.67 23.36
N ALA A 66 -5.24 6.59 22.98
CA ALA A 66 -5.78 7.34 21.86
C ALA A 66 -5.86 8.84 22.17
N ALA A 67 -6.19 9.20 23.42
CA ALA A 67 -6.21 10.59 23.87
C ALA A 67 -4.80 11.20 23.88
N LEU A 68 -3.80 10.43 24.33
CA LEU A 68 -2.39 10.84 24.30
C LEU A 68 -1.88 10.99 22.86
N ALA A 69 -2.12 10.00 22.01
CA ALA A 69 -1.72 10.07 20.59
C ALA A 69 -2.38 11.24 19.86
N LYS A 70 -3.64 11.57 20.19
CA LYS A 70 -4.34 12.74 19.64
C LYS A 70 -3.69 14.05 20.12
N GLN A 71 -3.35 14.15 21.40
CA GLN A 71 -2.67 15.33 21.94
C GLN A 71 -1.28 15.54 21.29
N GLU A 72 -0.52 14.46 21.08
CA GLU A 72 0.75 14.52 20.35
C GLU A 72 0.56 14.96 18.89
N LEU A 73 -0.49 14.46 18.23
CA LEU A 73 -0.82 14.86 16.86
C LEU A 73 -1.19 16.34 16.76
N ASP A 74 -2.03 16.84 17.68
CA ASP A 74 -2.43 18.25 17.74
C ASP A 74 -1.19 19.16 17.97
N ALA A 75 -0.25 18.73 18.82
CA ALA A 75 1.00 19.44 19.05
C ALA A 75 1.92 19.51 17.80
N ILE A 76 1.92 18.48 16.96
CA ILE A 76 2.68 18.46 15.70
C ILE A 76 1.95 19.27 14.61
N ALA A 77 0.62 19.17 14.56
CA ALA A 77 -0.22 19.84 13.57
C ALA A 77 -0.36 21.36 13.82
N GLY A 78 -0.02 21.82 15.03
CA GLY A 78 -0.02 23.24 15.39
C GLY A 78 -1.41 23.85 15.53
N THR A 79 -2.42 23.03 15.84
CA THR A 79 -3.82 23.44 16.10
C THR A 79 -4.13 23.54 17.58
#